data_AF-V5H8B7-F1
#
_entry.id   AF-V5H8B7-F1
#
_cell.length_a   1.000
_cell.length_b   1.000
_cell.length_c   1.000
_cell.angle_alpha   90.00
_cell.angle_beta   90.00
_cell.angle_gamma   90.00
#
_symmetry.space_group_name_H-M   'P 1'
#
loop_
_entity.id
_entity.type
_entity.pdbx_description
1 polymer ?
#
loop_
_entity_poly.entity_id
_entity_poly.type
_entity_poly.pdbx_seq_one_letter_code
_entity_poly.pdbx_strand_id
1 'polypeptide(L)'
;EEIGVADFVPQCTTTGGLFSFPRYEPFCNVIGRSAQWCSQQRSLRFCNAQSLEVKLKSGTTVDTQRMSYTEHAERTTFYVRVLRVAYSKEPAEGGLLPPSPPLALHCKTFLPLQLTRGLFVPEFESLSATKKRLEAWIRATGARVLSCETVAMRLFTGGEAHTGIESSFTYNNGNRSEYWIFVLRLYLDGAYQEPPQEVLPPPPEVRDVGCCTVL
;
A
#
# COMPACT_ATOMS: atom_id res chain seq x y z
N GLU A 1 26.69 5.85 12.02
CA GLU A 1 25.36 5.36 11.65
C GLU A 1 25.33 5.21 10.13
N GLU A 2 24.97 4.02 9.64
CA GLU A 2 24.87 3.73 8.20
C GLU A 2 23.39 3.65 7.80
N ILE A 3 23.00 4.30 6.71
CA ILE A 3 21.62 4.26 6.19
C ILE A 3 21.55 3.24 5.06
N GLY A 4 20.59 2.33 5.14
CA GLY A 4 20.33 1.32 4.12
C GLY A 4 18.88 1.27 3.67
N VAL A 5 18.65 0.59 2.56
CA VAL A 5 17.32 0.25 2.04
C VAL A 5 17.23 -1.23 1.74
N ALA A 6 16.06 -1.84 1.99
CA ALA A 6 15.73 -3.20 1.60
C ALA A 6 14.44 -3.19 0.77
N ASP A 7 14.51 -3.78 -0.42
CA ASP A 7 13.38 -3.87 -1.34
C ASP A 7 12.77 -5.27 -1.35
N PHE A 8 11.46 -5.33 -1.21
CA PHE A 8 10.68 -6.56 -1.21
C PHE A 8 9.79 -6.55 -2.46
N VAL A 9 10.28 -7.24 -3.49
CA VAL A 9 9.58 -7.39 -4.77
C VAL A 9 8.57 -8.53 -4.66
N PRO A 10 7.28 -8.30 -4.99
CA PRO A 10 6.26 -9.35 -5.02
C PRO A 10 6.69 -10.55 -5.86
N GLN A 11 6.44 -11.76 -5.37
CA GLN A 11 6.67 -12.98 -6.14
C GLN A 11 5.65 -13.12 -7.27
N CYS A 12 6.12 -13.41 -8.48
CA CYS A 12 5.26 -13.78 -9.60
C CYS A 12 4.76 -15.21 -9.38
N THR A 13 3.46 -15.37 -9.18
CA THR A 13 2.83 -16.68 -8.96
C THR A 13 2.50 -17.36 -10.29
N THR A 14 2.19 -16.57 -11.33
CA THR A 14 1.96 -17.08 -12.69
C THR A 14 2.45 -16.05 -13.70
N THR A 15 3.29 -16.45 -14.66
CA THR A 15 3.89 -15.56 -15.67
C THR A 15 2.87 -14.96 -16.66
N GLY A 16 1.67 -15.55 -16.77
CA GLY A 16 0.71 -15.20 -17.81
C GLY A 16 1.12 -15.80 -19.16
N GLY A 17 0.53 -15.28 -20.25
CA GLY A 17 0.67 -15.81 -21.60
C GLY A 17 0.02 -14.89 -22.64
N LEU A 18 -0.14 -15.37 -23.88
CA LEU A 18 -0.68 -14.58 -25.00
C LEU A 18 -2.06 -13.94 -24.72
N PHE A 19 -2.86 -14.52 -23.83
CA PHE A 19 -4.22 -14.07 -23.49
C PHE A 19 -4.43 -13.86 -21.98
N SER A 20 -3.37 -13.80 -21.19
CA SER A 20 -3.48 -13.65 -19.74
C SER A 20 -2.34 -12.83 -19.17
N PHE A 21 -2.65 -11.91 -18.27
CA PHE A 21 -1.65 -11.14 -17.53
C PHE A 21 -0.94 -12.00 -16.47
N PRO A 22 0.31 -11.64 -16.12
CA PRO A 22 0.96 -12.25 -14.96
C PRO A 22 0.17 -11.97 -13.69
N ARG A 23 0.27 -12.87 -12.71
CA ARG A 23 -0.25 -12.68 -11.36
C ARG A 23 0.90 -12.69 -10.39
N TYR A 24 0.79 -11.80 -9.42
CA TYR A 24 1.75 -11.64 -8.34
C TYR A 24 1.05 -11.90 -7.01
N GLU A 25 1.85 -12.23 -6.00
CA GLU A 25 1.33 -12.38 -4.65
C GLU A 25 0.65 -11.07 -4.15
N PRO A 26 -0.38 -11.16 -3.30
CA PRO A 26 -0.99 -10.00 -2.68
C PRO A 26 0.02 -9.15 -1.89
N PHE A 27 -0.23 -7.84 -1.78
CA PHE A 27 0.69 -6.92 -1.13
C PHE A 27 0.91 -7.24 0.35
N CYS A 28 -0.12 -7.74 1.06
CA CYS A 28 0.02 -8.25 2.42
C CYS A 28 1.07 -9.36 2.57
N ASN A 29 1.30 -10.20 1.56
CA ASN A 29 2.37 -11.21 1.59
C ASN A 29 3.75 -10.56 1.53
N VAL A 30 3.89 -9.47 0.77
CA VAL A 30 5.11 -8.67 0.70
C VAL A 30 5.43 -8.04 2.06
N ILE A 31 4.40 -7.51 2.75
CA ILE A 31 4.52 -7.04 4.13
C ILE A 31 4.94 -8.18 5.06
N GLY A 32 4.34 -9.36 4.94
CA GLY A 32 4.70 -10.53 5.75
C GLY A 32 6.18 -10.92 5.60
N ARG A 33 6.69 -10.94 4.36
CA ARG A 33 8.11 -11.23 4.09
C ARG A 33 9.04 -10.16 4.63
N SER A 34 8.66 -8.88 4.54
CA SER A 34 9.47 -7.80 5.12
C SER A 34 9.46 -7.82 6.64
N ALA A 35 8.34 -8.18 7.28
CA ALA A 35 8.26 -8.39 8.71
C ALA A 35 9.16 -9.53 9.19
N GLN A 36 9.17 -10.66 8.47
CA GLN A 36 10.08 -11.76 8.75
C GLN A 36 11.54 -11.33 8.59
N TRP A 37 11.88 -10.55 7.56
CA TRP A 37 13.22 -10.04 7.39
C TRP A 37 13.63 -9.10 8.53
N CYS A 38 12.76 -8.16 8.91
CA CYS A 38 12.98 -7.21 10.00
C CYS A 38 13.24 -7.91 11.34
N SER A 39 12.47 -8.96 11.67
CA SER A 39 12.64 -9.69 12.93
C SER A 39 13.94 -10.49 13.02
N GLN A 40 14.55 -10.81 11.87
CA GLN A 40 15.85 -11.49 11.78
C GLN A 40 17.04 -10.53 11.86
N GLN A 41 16.82 -9.21 11.69
CA GLN A 41 17.92 -8.24 11.72
C GLN A 41 18.33 -7.92 13.17
N ARG A 42 19.64 -7.92 13.43
CA ARG A 42 20.21 -7.40 14.67
C ARG A 42 20.63 -5.95 14.46
N SER A 43 20.39 -5.11 15.47
CA SER A 43 20.84 -3.71 15.49
C SER A 43 20.36 -2.88 14.29
N LEU A 44 19.18 -3.21 13.76
CA LEU A 44 18.51 -2.44 12.72
C LEU A 44 17.48 -1.51 13.36
N ARG A 45 17.59 -0.22 13.08
CA ARG A 45 16.58 0.78 13.43
C ARG A 45 15.72 1.08 12.21
N PHE A 46 14.43 0.81 12.30
CA PHE A 46 13.48 1.16 11.25
C PHE A 46 13.43 2.69 11.12
N CYS A 47 13.54 3.19 9.88
CA CYS A 47 13.43 4.62 9.60
C CYS A 47 12.14 4.94 8.86
N ASN A 48 11.82 4.19 7.80
CA ASN A 48 10.64 4.41 6.99
C ASN A 48 10.25 3.15 6.19
N ALA A 49 9.01 3.08 5.74
CA ALA A 49 8.59 2.16 4.69
C ALA A 49 7.73 2.90 3.67
N GLN A 50 7.82 2.49 2.41
CA GLN A 50 7.03 3.06 1.32
C GLN A 50 6.71 2.00 0.28
N SER A 51 5.57 2.14 -0.38
CA SER A 51 5.23 1.37 -1.58
C SER A 51 5.65 2.13 -2.84
N LEU A 52 6.32 1.43 -3.75
CA LEU A 52 6.85 1.97 -5.01
C LEU A 52 6.23 1.24 -6.19
N GLU A 53 5.64 1.98 -7.13
CA GLU A 53 5.20 1.40 -8.41
C GLU A 53 6.39 1.37 -9.39
N VAL A 54 6.95 0.17 -9.61
CA VAL A 54 8.09 -0.04 -10.49
C VAL A 54 7.59 -0.54 -11.84
N LYS A 55 7.93 0.19 -12.92
CA LYS A 55 7.60 -0.21 -14.29
C LYS A 55 8.37 -1.48 -14.69
N LEU A 56 7.64 -2.48 -15.19
CA LEU A 56 8.23 -3.70 -15.75
C LEU A 56 8.84 -3.43 -17.13
N LYS A 57 10.04 -3.98 -17.35
CA LYS A 57 10.71 -3.99 -18.66
C LYS A 57 10.58 -5.38 -19.29
N SER A 58 10.33 -5.42 -20.61
CA SER A 58 10.35 -6.60 -21.50
C SER A 58 10.37 -7.98 -20.84
N GLY A 59 9.30 -8.37 -20.15
CA GLY A 59 9.11 -9.74 -19.66
C GLY A 59 9.58 -10.03 -18.23
N THR A 60 9.10 -9.27 -17.24
CA THR A 60 9.10 -9.56 -15.78
C THR A 60 10.26 -9.03 -14.92
N THR A 61 11.32 -8.46 -15.50
CA THR A 61 12.41 -7.92 -14.67
C THR A 61 11.95 -6.66 -13.92
N VAL A 62 12.05 -6.71 -12.58
CA VAL A 62 11.83 -5.57 -11.69
C VAL A 62 13.18 -4.99 -11.30
N ASP A 63 13.47 -3.78 -11.78
CA ASP A 63 14.65 -3.01 -11.38
C ASP A 63 14.24 -1.94 -10.37
N THR A 64 14.46 -2.22 -9.08
CA THR A 64 14.06 -1.34 -7.99
C THR A 64 14.99 -0.15 -7.79
N GLN A 65 16.18 -0.18 -8.39
CA GLN A 65 17.16 0.92 -8.30
C GLN A 65 16.94 1.97 -9.40
N ARG A 66 16.09 1.66 -10.38
CA ARG A 66 15.77 2.57 -11.46
C ARG A 66 14.90 3.73 -10.98
N MET A 67 15.43 4.95 -11.15
CA MET A 67 14.77 6.19 -10.72
C MET A 67 14.10 6.98 -11.86
N SER A 68 14.10 6.46 -13.08
CA SER A 68 13.44 7.11 -14.22
C SER A 68 12.94 6.12 -15.26
N TYR A 69 11.80 6.42 -15.87
CA TYR A 69 11.26 5.70 -17.01
C TYR A 69 10.46 6.63 -17.92
N THR A 70 10.24 6.19 -19.15
CA THR A 70 9.38 6.88 -20.12
C THR A 70 8.17 6.01 -20.41
N GLU A 71 7.00 6.62 -20.46
CA GLU A 71 5.79 6.02 -21.00
C GLU A 71 5.56 6.55 -22.41
N HIS A 72 5.15 5.66 -23.29
CA HIS A 72 4.72 6.01 -24.63
C HIS A 72 3.21 5.81 -24.69
N ALA A 73 2.50 6.78 -25.24
CA ALA A 73 1.06 6.68 -25.45
C ALA A 73 0.71 5.42 -26.26
N GLU A 74 -0.54 4.96 -26.16
CA GLU A 74 -1.08 3.83 -26.93
C GLU A 74 -0.46 2.46 -26.65
N ARG A 75 0.46 2.35 -25.68
CA ARG A 75 1.00 1.06 -25.22
C ARG A 75 0.60 0.77 -23.80
N THR A 76 0.20 -0.48 -23.54
CA THR A 76 -0.02 -0.94 -22.16
C THR A 76 1.30 -0.93 -21.40
N THR A 77 1.32 -0.24 -20.27
CA THR A 77 2.46 -0.23 -19.35
C THR A 77 2.12 -1.04 -18.12
N PHE A 78 3.05 -1.89 -17.69
CA PHE A 78 2.88 -2.79 -16.55
C PHE A 78 3.72 -2.32 -15.36
N TYR A 79 3.16 -2.46 -14.16
CA TYR A 79 3.75 -2.01 -12.91
C TYR A 79 3.68 -3.11 -11.86
N VAL A 80 4.70 -3.18 -11.01
CA VAL A 80 4.71 -4.00 -9.80
C VAL A 80 4.93 -3.10 -8.60
N ARG A 81 4.11 -3.28 -7.57
CA ARG A 81 4.18 -2.54 -6.32
C ARG A 81 5.16 -3.22 -5.37
N VAL A 82 6.32 -2.60 -5.20
CA VAL A 82 7.40 -3.05 -4.34
C VAL A 82 7.28 -2.36 -2.98
N LEU A 83 7.58 -3.06 -1.89
CA LEU A 83 7.78 -2.41 -0.59
C LEU A 83 9.25 -2.10 -0.40
N ARG A 84 9.60 -0.84 -0.10
CA ARG A 84 10.94 -0.42 0.30
C ARG A 84 10.95 -0.07 1.78
N VAL A 85 11.83 -0.71 2.54
CA VAL A 85 12.10 -0.39 3.95
C VAL A 85 13.43 0.35 4.03
N ALA A 86 13.40 1.58 4.52
CA ALA A 86 14.59 2.35 4.86
C ALA A 86 14.93 2.13 6.34
N TYR A 87 16.21 1.94 6.64
CA TYR A 87 16.68 1.63 7.98
C TYR A 87 18.05 2.26 8.25
N SER A 88 18.41 2.36 9.52
CA SER A 88 19.79 2.65 9.92
C SER A 88 20.39 1.51 10.73
N LYS A 89 21.71 1.37 10.62
CA LYS A 89 22.53 0.43 11.39
C LYS A 89 23.52 1.20 12.24
N GLU A 90 23.64 0.80 13.49
CA GLU A 90 24.72 1.27 14.34
C GLU A 90 26.04 0.59 13.92
N PRO A 91 27.16 1.32 13.95
CA PRO A 91 28.48 0.72 13.75
C PRO A 91 28.69 -0.39 14.78
N ALA A 92 29.27 -1.51 14.36
CA ALA A 92 29.56 -2.65 15.24
C ALA A 92 30.54 -2.31 16.39
N GLU A 93 31.19 -1.15 16.33
CA GLU A 93 32.20 -0.69 17.29
C GLU A 93 31.58 0.25 18.34
N GLY A 94 31.09 -0.34 19.43
CA GLY A 94 30.58 0.41 20.58
C GLY A 94 29.46 -0.29 21.32
N GLY A 95 29.68 -1.55 21.74
CA GLY A 95 28.69 -2.45 22.34
C GLY A 95 28.17 -2.04 23.73
N LEU A 96 27.65 -0.83 23.88
CA LEU A 96 27.06 -0.34 25.14
C LEU A 96 25.54 -0.18 25.07
N LEU A 97 24.93 -0.19 23.87
CA LEU A 97 23.48 -0.15 23.73
C LEU A 97 22.90 -1.55 23.59
N PRO A 98 21.82 -1.88 24.32
CA PRO A 98 21.14 -3.15 24.13
C PRO A 98 20.65 -3.25 22.67
N PRO A 99 20.65 -4.45 22.07
CA PRO A 99 20.11 -4.63 20.74
C PRO A 99 18.68 -4.09 20.69
N SER A 100 18.37 -3.37 19.60
CA SER A 100 17.00 -2.90 19.36
C SER A 100 16.03 -4.09 19.44
N PRO A 101 14.85 -3.93 20.07
CA PRO A 101 13.89 -5.01 20.18
C PRO A 101 13.47 -5.48 18.77
N PRO A 102 13.14 -6.78 18.60
CA PRO A 102 12.65 -7.30 17.33
C PRO A 102 11.44 -6.50 16.86
N LEU A 103 11.49 -6.05 15.60
CA LEU A 103 10.40 -5.29 14.98
C LEU A 103 9.35 -6.25 14.42
N ALA A 104 8.10 -6.11 14.87
CA ALA A 104 6.96 -6.85 14.31
C ALA A 104 6.24 -5.96 13.30
N LEU A 105 6.74 -5.88 12.06
CA LEU A 105 6.17 -4.99 11.06
C LEU A 105 4.78 -5.47 10.61
N HIS A 106 3.79 -4.59 10.75
CA HIS A 106 2.44 -4.77 10.22
C HIS A 106 2.02 -3.58 9.36
N CYS A 107 0.97 -3.77 8.57
CA CYS A 107 0.43 -2.75 7.68
C CYS A 107 -1.09 -2.67 7.84
N LYS A 108 -1.62 -1.44 7.96
CA LYS A 108 -3.07 -1.18 7.89
C LYS A 108 -3.34 -0.08 6.87
N THR A 109 -4.24 -0.36 5.93
CA THR A 109 -4.67 0.60 4.91
C THR A 109 -6.04 1.18 5.28
N PHE A 110 -6.13 2.51 5.32
CA PHE A 110 -7.37 3.27 5.48
C PHE A 110 -7.82 3.78 4.11
N LEU A 111 -8.88 3.17 3.61
CA LEU A 111 -9.60 3.61 2.42
C LEU A 111 -10.48 4.82 2.76
N PRO A 112 -10.56 5.83 1.89
CA PRO A 112 -11.56 6.87 2.05
C PRO A 112 -12.96 6.27 1.84
N LEU A 113 -13.90 6.63 2.71
CA LEU A 113 -15.28 6.15 2.64
C LEU A 113 -16.02 6.81 1.46
N GLN A 114 -16.79 6.00 0.73
CA GLN A 114 -17.62 6.46 -0.38
C GLN A 114 -18.85 7.22 0.15
N LEU A 115 -19.11 8.40 -0.41
CA LEU A 115 -20.19 9.31 0.01
C LEU A 115 -21.41 9.26 -0.90
N THR A 116 -21.23 8.82 -2.15
CA THR A 116 -22.32 8.75 -3.14
C THR A 116 -22.38 7.40 -3.82
N ARG A 117 -23.59 6.94 -4.11
CA ARG A 117 -23.85 5.73 -4.90
C ARG A 117 -24.72 6.12 -6.10
N GLY A 118 -24.38 5.66 -7.30
CA GLY A 118 -25.11 6.07 -8.50
C GLY A 118 -24.48 5.59 -9.81
N LEU A 119 -24.97 6.14 -10.93
CA LEU A 119 -24.45 5.87 -12.28
C LEU A 119 -23.14 6.63 -12.58
N PHE A 120 -22.80 7.63 -11.77
CA PHE A 120 -21.61 8.45 -11.93
C PHE A 120 -20.46 7.95 -11.05
N VAL A 121 -19.28 8.52 -11.27
CA VAL A 121 -18.09 8.27 -10.44
C VAL A 121 -18.41 8.63 -9.00
N PRO A 122 -18.18 7.72 -8.04
CA PRO A 122 -18.49 7.98 -6.65
C PRO A 122 -17.62 9.09 -6.08
N GLU A 123 -18.21 9.90 -5.20
CA GLU A 123 -17.50 10.83 -4.34
C GLU A 123 -16.97 10.07 -3.13
N PHE A 124 -15.82 10.50 -2.63
CA PHE A 124 -15.17 9.93 -1.46
C PHE A 124 -14.94 11.02 -0.41
N GLU A 125 -14.80 10.60 0.84
CA GLU A 125 -14.46 11.51 1.93
C GLU A 125 -13.11 12.21 1.69
N SER A 126 -12.96 13.40 2.28
CA SER A 126 -11.71 14.16 2.19
C SER A 126 -10.58 13.51 3.01
N LEU A 127 -9.33 13.86 2.69
CA LEU A 127 -8.16 13.49 3.50
C LEU A 127 -8.37 13.80 5.00
N SER A 128 -8.95 14.94 5.32
CA SER A 128 -9.23 15.36 6.70
C SER A 128 -10.22 14.42 7.40
N ALA A 129 -11.22 13.89 6.70
CA ALA A 129 -12.17 12.92 7.25
C ALA A 129 -11.53 11.54 7.45
N THR A 130 -10.80 11.04 6.46
CA THR A 130 -10.01 9.80 6.56
C THR A 130 -9.02 9.87 7.72
N LYS A 131 -8.31 11.00 7.86
CA LYS A 131 -7.36 11.26 8.95
C LYS A 131 -8.04 11.20 10.33
N LYS A 132 -9.24 11.76 10.50
CA LYS A 132 -9.97 11.69 11.77
C LYS A 132 -10.28 10.25 12.18
N ARG A 133 -10.71 9.40 11.22
CA ARG A 133 -10.95 7.98 11.48
C ARG A 133 -9.67 7.24 11.83
N LEU A 134 -8.59 7.54 11.12
CA LEU A 134 -7.26 6.99 11.38
C LEU A 134 -6.76 7.36 12.78
N GLU A 135 -6.87 8.63 13.19
CA GLU A 135 -6.49 9.10 14.53
C GLU A 135 -7.31 8.44 15.64
N ALA A 136 -8.61 8.28 15.43
CA ALA A 136 -9.48 7.58 16.37
C ALA A 136 -9.08 6.10 16.51
N TRP A 137 -8.76 5.43 15.40
CA TRP A 137 -8.28 4.05 15.41
C TRP A 137 -6.96 3.92 16.17
N ILE A 138 -5.99 4.81 15.93
CA ILE A 138 -4.70 4.80 16.65
C ILE A 138 -4.94 5.00 18.15
N ARG A 139 -5.81 5.94 18.53
CA ARG A 139 -6.13 6.20 19.95
C ARG A 139 -6.79 5.01 20.62
N ALA A 140 -7.72 4.34 19.93
CA ALA A 140 -8.44 3.19 20.46
C ALA A 140 -7.55 1.95 20.62
N THR A 141 -6.60 1.75 19.71
CA THR A 141 -5.70 0.59 19.69
C THR A 141 -4.40 0.79 20.45
N GLY A 142 -4.00 2.04 20.71
CA GLY A 142 -2.68 2.36 21.23
C GLY A 142 -1.56 2.05 20.24
N ALA A 143 -1.86 2.02 18.94
CA ALA A 143 -0.93 1.51 17.94
C ALA A 143 0.37 2.31 17.83
N ARG A 144 1.50 1.60 17.91
CA ARG A 144 2.82 2.15 17.63
C ARG A 144 3.02 2.29 16.12
N VAL A 145 2.74 3.50 15.62
CA VAL A 145 2.95 3.85 14.22
C VAL A 145 4.44 4.09 13.96
N LEU A 146 4.99 3.37 12.99
CA LEU A 146 6.36 3.53 12.51
C LEU A 146 6.45 4.55 11.37
N SER A 147 5.50 4.50 10.44
CA SER A 147 5.41 5.43 9.31
C SER A 147 3.97 5.46 8.75
N CYS A 148 3.66 6.52 8.01
CA CYS A 148 2.43 6.67 7.26
C CYS A 148 2.76 7.16 5.84
N GLU A 149 2.17 6.53 4.83
CA GLU A 149 2.24 6.98 3.45
C GLU A 149 0.84 7.26 2.87
N THR A 150 0.78 8.14 1.86
CA THR A 150 -0.42 8.35 1.04
C THR A 150 -0.18 7.68 -0.31
N VAL A 151 -1.05 6.75 -0.70
CA VAL A 151 -0.88 5.94 -1.92
C VAL A 151 -2.03 6.22 -2.87
N ALA A 152 -1.70 6.54 -4.12
CA ALA A 152 -2.68 6.60 -5.19
C ALA A 152 -3.04 5.19 -5.65
N MET A 153 -4.33 4.87 -5.73
CA MET A 153 -4.84 3.58 -6.17
C MET A 153 -5.90 3.75 -7.25
N ARG A 154 -5.86 2.91 -8.28
CA ARG A 154 -6.87 2.87 -9.33
C ARG A 154 -8.18 2.30 -8.79
N LEU A 155 -9.30 2.88 -9.18
CA LEU A 155 -10.62 2.46 -8.72
C LEU A 155 -11.27 1.39 -9.61
N PHE A 156 -11.13 1.54 -10.94
CA PHE A 156 -11.88 0.73 -11.93
C PHE A 156 -11.01 0.00 -12.95
N THR A 157 -9.70 0.26 -12.97
CA THR A 157 -8.78 -0.30 -13.96
C THR A 157 -7.59 -0.98 -13.28
N GLY A 158 -6.76 -1.66 -14.08
CA GLY A 158 -5.54 -2.29 -13.59
C GLY A 158 -5.79 -3.54 -12.74
N GLY A 159 -4.84 -3.85 -11.86
CA GLY A 159 -4.95 -4.98 -10.95
C GLY A 159 -5.88 -4.73 -9.77
N GLU A 160 -6.04 -3.47 -9.38
CA GLU A 160 -6.93 -3.03 -8.31
C GLU A 160 -8.40 -3.37 -8.61
N ALA A 161 -8.82 -3.32 -9.88
CA ALA A 161 -10.16 -3.73 -10.29
C ALA A 161 -10.47 -5.22 -10.00
N HIS A 162 -9.44 -6.05 -9.85
CA HIS A 162 -9.57 -7.51 -9.67
C HIS A 162 -9.25 -7.95 -8.24
N THR A 163 -8.26 -7.31 -7.61
CA THR A 163 -7.66 -7.73 -6.33
C THR A 163 -7.71 -6.64 -5.26
N GLY A 164 -8.33 -5.50 -5.56
CA GLY A 164 -8.52 -4.39 -4.64
C GLY A 164 -7.20 -3.78 -4.16
N ILE A 165 -7.19 -3.34 -2.90
CA ILE A 165 -6.05 -2.65 -2.30
C ILE A 165 -4.80 -3.50 -2.13
N GLU A 166 -4.96 -4.82 -2.18
CA GLU A 166 -3.88 -5.79 -2.04
C GLU A 166 -3.21 -6.12 -3.37
N SER A 167 -3.58 -5.41 -4.45
CA SER A 167 -2.93 -5.62 -5.74
C SER A 167 -1.45 -5.23 -5.69
N SER A 168 -0.59 -6.18 -6.04
CA SER A 168 0.85 -5.95 -6.21
C SER A 168 1.26 -5.75 -7.66
N PHE A 169 0.34 -5.92 -8.60
CA PHE A 169 0.58 -5.80 -10.03
C PHE A 169 -0.55 -5.02 -10.67
N THR A 170 -0.23 -4.01 -11.45
CA THR A 170 -1.22 -3.20 -12.14
C THR A 170 -0.75 -2.84 -13.54
N TYR A 171 -1.67 -2.32 -14.35
CA TYR A 171 -1.37 -1.95 -15.73
C TYR A 171 -2.18 -0.71 -16.13
N ASN A 172 -1.54 0.14 -16.93
CA ASN A 172 -2.17 1.29 -17.56
C ASN A 172 -2.40 0.98 -19.03
N ASN A 173 -3.67 1.03 -19.45
CA ASN A 173 -4.04 1.00 -20.86
C ASN A 173 -4.10 2.47 -21.33
N GLY A 174 -3.01 2.98 -21.90
CA GLY A 174 -2.77 4.42 -22.17
C GLY A 174 -3.79 5.18 -23.04
N ASN A 175 -4.94 4.59 -23.36
CA ASN A 175 -6.05 5.16 -24.14
C ASN A 175 -7.36 5.28 -23.35
N ARG A 176 -7.37 5.06 -22.02
CA ARG A 176 -8.59 5.15 -21.19
C ARG A 176 -8.42 6.14 -20.05
N SER A 177 -9.50 6.85 -19.72
CA SER A 177 -9.58 7.64 -18.49
C SER A 177 -9.39 6.73 -17.28
N GLU A 178 -8.50 7.10 -16.37
CA GLU A 178 -8.26 6.40 -15.12
C GLU A 178 -8.84 7.20 -13.95
N TYR A 179 -9.49 6.49 -13.03
CA TYR A 179 -10.03 7.07 -11.80
C TYR A 179 -9.20 6.58 -10.63
N TRP A 180 -8.82 7.53 -9.77
CA TRP A 180 -7.88 7.30 -8.69
C TRP A 180 -8.47 7.73 -7.36
N ILE A 181 -8.15 6.98 -6.32
CA ILE A 181 -8.39 7.34 -4.93
C ILE A 181 -7.05 7.40 -4.19
N PHE A 182 -6.97 8.24 -3.16
CA PHE A 182 -5.84 8.25 -2.24
C PHE A 182 -6.20 7.49 -0.97
N VAL A 183 -5.38 6.51 -0.63
CA VAL A 183 -5.50 5.75 0.62
C VAL A 183 -4.36 6.13 1.57
N LEU A 184 -4.61 6.04 2.88
CA LEU A 184 -3.56 6.19 3.89
C LEU A 184 -3.10 4.81 4.33
N ARG A 185 -1.80 4.53 4.28
CA ARG A 185 -1.24 3.26 4.74
C ARG A 185 -0.32 3.50 5.93
N LEU A 186 -0.65 2.85 7.04
CA LEU A 186 0.15 2.85 8.26
C LEU A 186 1.04 1.61 8.29
N TYR A 187 2.32 1.83 8.60
CA TYR A 187 3.26 0.80 8.99
C TYR A 187 3.37 0.82 10.51
N LEU A 188 3.19 -0.33 11.13
CA LEU A 188 3.00 -0.48 12.58
C LEU A 188 4.04 -1.45 13.14
N ASP A 189 4.37 -1.29 14.42
CA ASP A 189 5.13 -2.26 15.20
C ASP A 189 4.19 -3.01 16.15
N GLY A 190 3.99 -4.29 15.93
CA GLY A 190 3.07 -5.15 16.68
C GLY A 190 1.76 -5.43 15.94
N ALA A 191 1.06 -6.46 16.40
CA ALA A 191 -0.27 -6.82 15.93
C ALA A 191 -1.32 -6.10 16.76
N TYR A 192 -2.32 -5.53 16.09
CA TYR A 192 -3.40 -4.78 16.73
C TYR A 192 -4.75 -5.38 16.34
N GLN A 193 -5.64 -5.52 17.33
CA GLN A 193 -7.01 -5.93 17.08
C GLN A 193 -7.84 -4.74 16.62
N GLU A 194 -8.82 -4.99 15.76
CA GLU A 194 -9.73 -3.94 15.33
C GLU A 194 -10.61 -3.53 16.51
N PRO A 195 -10.67 -2.24 16.86
CA PRO A 195 -11.52 -1.79 17.95
C PRO A 195 -13.01 -1.93 17.57
N PRO A 196 -13.91 -2.06 18.55
CA PRO A 196 -15.35 -2.07 18.30
C PRO A 196 -15.80 -0.83 17.51
N GLN A 197 -16.83 -0.96 16.67
CA GLN A 197 -17.28 0.17 15.84
C GLN A 197 -17.83 1.32 16.67
N GLU A 198 -18.34 1.04 17.87
CA GLU A 198 -18.93 2.01 18.80
C GLU A 198 -17.91 3.02 19.35
N VAL A 199 -16.61 2.67 19.34
CA VAL A 199 -15.53 3.57 19.79
C VAL A 199 -14.89 4.33 18.63
N LEU A 200 -15.30 4.06 17.39
CA LEU A 200 -14.83 4.74 16.20
C LEU A 200 -15.84 5.81 15.74
N PRO A 201 -15.41 6.83 14.98
CA PRO A 201 -16.34 7.77 14.37
C PRO A 201 -17.32 7.02 13.47
N PRO A 202 -18.62 7.38 13.49
CA PRO A 202 -19.61 6.72 12.64
C PRO A 202 -19.24 6.91 11.16
N PRO A 203 -19.54 5.93 10.30
CA PRO A 203 -19.39 6.10 8.86
C PRO A 203 -20.32 7.24 8.37
N PRO A 204 -19.92 7.99 7.34
CA PRO A 204 -20.78 9.00 6.74
C PRO A 204 -21.99 8.33 6.07
N GLU A 205 -23.10 9.06 6.03
CA GLU A 205 -24.28 8.62 5.26
C GLU A 205 -23.97 8.60 3.77
N VAL A 206 -24.33 7.49 3.12
CA VAL A 206 -24.18 7.33 1.67
C VAL A 206 -25.42 7.89 0.99
N ARG A 207 -25.23 8.82 0.05
CA ARG A 207 -26.31 9.45 -0.71
C ARG A 207 -26.50 8.74 -2.05
N ASP A 208 -27.73 8.35 -2.37
CA ASP A 208 -28.06 7.87 -3.71
C ASP A 208 -28.21 9.05 -4.68
N VAL A 209 -27.45 9.03 -5.78
CA VAL A 209 -27.41 10.09 -6.79
C VAL A 209 -27.74 9.50 -8.16
N GLY A 210 -28.79 10.02 -8.80
CA GLY A 210 -29.17 9.59 -10.16
C GLY A 210 -29.94 8.27 -10.23
N CYS A 211 -30.49 7.77 -9.12
CA CYS A 211 -31.51 6.72 -9.16
C CYS A 211 -32.83 7.33 -9.65
N CYS A 212 -33.23 7.02 -10.88
CA CYS A 212 -34.58 7.30 -11.36
C CYS A 212 -35.57 6.58 -10.43
N THR A 213 -36.37 7.35 -9.68
CA THR A 213 -37.61 6.83 -9.12
C THR A 213 -38.53 6.56 -10.30
N VAL A 214 -38.76 5.29 -10.63
CA VAL A 214 -39.87 4.93 -11.50
C VAL A 214 -41.14 5.22 -10.69
N LEU A 215 -41.75 6.37 -10.95
CA LEU A 215 -43.10 6.72 -10.50
C LEU A 215 -44.13 5.95 -11.32
#